data_AF-A0A7R9QHU0-F1
#
_entry.id   AF-A0A7R9QHU0-F1
#
_cell.length_a   1.000
_cell.length_b   1.000
_cell.length_c   1.000
_cell.angle_alpha   90.00
_cell.angle_beta   90.00
_cell.angle_gamma   90.00
#
_symmetry.space_group_name_H-M   'P 1'
#
loop_
_entity.id
_entity.type
_entity.pdbx_description
1 polymer ?
#
loop_
_entity_poly.entity_id
_entity_poly.type
_entity_poly.pdbx_seq_one_letter_code
_entity_poly.pdbx_strand_id
1 'polypeptide(L)'
;MGAGHMNASIGIAEHMIAAGHRVLFTVNEHWLGRLSPHGIEEVLLADYEVPFRRAVNTEYVTRQELAATLFSGESPVQKVLIREKNPYLWIEYNESLDDNLGRLLPDIRPDVIVLNQLATLPAMELSGVPCVWSWSVGPLNMVKNERAPPGESGLSATGDQELWREFRQSTRERRKPGLRAFNQWVVGRGCEPLPEHCMKNGAKYLNIYGFPRELDYQDIRPLGRNYVQFDGFMRSLERNVTLRVPPELAANPGALVYVSFSTIVSMDVSNMRRLVAILAKSQHRFIVLMGPKHK
;
A
#
# COMPACT_ATOMS: atom_id res chain seq x y z
N MET A 1 4.07 3.25 8.51
CA MET A 1 4.16 2.98 7.05
C MET A 1 4.19 1.48 6.78
N GLY A 2 3.49 0.98 5.76
CA GLY A 2 3.46 -0.45 5.40
C GLY A 2 4.60 -0.85 4.46
N ALA A 3 5.10 -2.10 4.58
CA ALA A 3 6.28 -2.58 3.84
C ALA A 3 6.16 -2.46 2.31
N GLY A 4 4.95 -2.63 1.75
CA GLY A 4 4.73 -2.50 0.30
C GLY A 4 5.00 -1.09 -0.23
N HIS A 5 4.52 -0.06 0.48
CA HIS A 5 4.76 1.34 0.11
C HIS A 5 6.24 1.69 0.22
N MET A 6 6.91 1.26 1.31
CA MET A 6 8.35 1.44 1.49
C MET A 6 9.14 0.82 0.34
N ASN A 7 8.90 -0.46 0.03
CA ASN A 7 9.65 -1.16 -1.02
C ASN A 7 9.46 -0.52 -2.39
N ALA A 8 8.25 -0.06 -2.71
CA ALA A 8 7.99 0.66 -3.95
C ALA A 8 8.77 1.99 -4.02
N SER A 9 8.75 2.76 -2.94
CA SER A 9 9.48 4.03 -2.85
C SER A 9 11.00 3.84 -2.90
N ILE A 10 11.55 2.77 -2.31
CA ILE A 10 12.99 2.43 -2.41
C ILE A 10 13.36 2.15 -3.87
N GLY A 11 12.54 1.40 -4.61
CA GLY A 11 12.77 1.15 -6.03
C GLY A 11 12.85 2.44 -6.85
N ILE A 12 11.96 3.40 -6.58
CA ILE A 12 12.01 4.72 -7.23
C ILE A 12 13.29 5.47 -6.84
N ALA A 13 13.61 5.51 -5.54
CA ALA A 13 14.78 6.20 -5.01
C ALA A 13 16.09 5.70 -5.65
N GLU A 14 16.27 4.38 -5.77
CA GLU A 14 17.45 3.79 -6.42
C GLU A 14 17.61 4.25 -7.87
N HIS A 15 16.51 4.31 -8.64
CA HIS A 15 16.57 4.77 -10.03
C HIS A 15 16.88 6.27 -10.14
N MET A 16 16.35 7.08 -9.21
CA MET A 16 16.68 8.52 -9.15
C MET A 16 18.14 8.75 -8.78
N ILE A 17 18.68 7.99 -7.82
CA ILE A 17 20.11 8.01 -7.45
C ILE A 17 20.98 7.59 -8.64
N ALA A 18 20.63 6.50 -9.33
CA ALA A 18 21.35 6.04 -10.51
C ALA A 18 21.33 7.06 -11.67
N ALA A 19 20.29 7.90 -11.75
CA ALA A 19 20.19 9.01 -12.68
C ALA A 19 20.97 10.27 -12.24
N GLY A 20 21.64 10.23 -11.08
CA GLY A 20 22.48 11.33 -10.56
C GLY A 20 21.74 12.33 -9.66
N HIS A 21 20.52 12.02 -9.22
CA HIS A 21 19.78 12.88 -8.29
C HIS A 21 20.13 12.58 -6.83
N ARG A 22 20.21 13.62 -5.99
CA ARG A 22 20.21 13.45 -4.53
C ARG A 22 18.79 13.10 -4.08
N VAL A 23 18.63 12.03 -3.32
CA VAL A 23 17.34 11.58 -2.81
C VAL A 23 17.33 11.65 -1.29
N LEU A 24 16.43 12.48 -0.75
CA LEU A 24 16.08 12.48 0.66
C LEU A 24 14.85 11.61 0.87
N PHE A 25 14.95 10.61 1.73
CA PHE A 25 13.87 9.69 2.03
C PHE A 25 13.35 9.91 3.45
N THR A 26 12.09 10.32 3.58
CA THR A 26 11.48 10.49 4.90
C THR A 26 11.16 9.13 5.52
N VAL A 27 11.81 8.83 6.64
CA VAL A 27 11.64 7.59 7.40
C VAL A 27 11.15 7.90 8.79
N ASN A 28 10.56 6.90 9.43
CA ASN A 28 10.25 6.96 10.84
C ASN A 28 11.34 6.24 11.66
N GLU A 29 11.29 6.29 12.99
CA GLU A 29 12.36 5.76 13.85
C GLU A 29 12.64 4.27 13.60
N HIS A 30 11.58 3.51 13.29
CA HIS A 30 11.72 2.09 12.98
C HIS A 30 12.55 1.81 11.72
N TRP A 31 12.52 2.71 10.74
CA TRP A 31 13.21 2.56 9.46
C TRP A 31 14.56 3.28 9.40
N LEU A 32 14.87 4.13 10.40
CA LEU A 32 16.11 4.88 10.45
C LEU A 32 17.35 3.97 10.41
N GLY A 33 18.29 4.31 9.54
CA GLY A 33 19.51 3.57 9.19
C GLY A 33 19.34 2.40 8.22
N ARG A 34 18.11 1.95 7.94
CA ARG A 34 17.87 0.69 7.19
C ARG A 34 17.95 0.83 5.68
N LEU A 35 17.84 2.04 5.15
CA LEU A 35 17.93 2.35 3.73
C LEU A 35 19.35 2.76 3.32
N SER A 36 20.25 3.03 4.27
CA SER A 36 21.66 3.31 4.00
C SER A 36 22.37 2.30 3.07
N PRO A 37 22.11 0.97 3.10
CA PRO A 37 22.72 0.04 2.14
C PRO A 37 22.31 0.29 0.68
N HIS A 38 21.17 0.96 0.46
CA HIS A 38 20.68 1.38 -0.85
C HIS A 38 21.31 2.71 -1.33
N GLY A 39 22.23 3.30 -0.56
CA GLY A 39 22.81 4.62 -0.84
C GLY A 39 21.81 5.77 -0.67
N ILE A 40 20.70 5.52 0.02
CA ILE A 40 19.62 6.49 0.23
C ILE A 40 19.94 7.35 1.46
N GLU A 41 19.88 8.67 1.30
CA GLU A 41 19.96 9.61 2.42
C GLU A 41 18.61 9.66 3.14
N GLU A 42 18.63 9.41 4.45
CA GLU A 42 17.42 9.30 5.26
C GLU A 42 17.20 10.55 6.09
N VAL A 43 15.95 11.00 6.15
CA VAL A 43 15.52 12.12 6.97
C VAL A 43 14.46 11.62 7.94
N LEU A 44 14.70 11.76 9.24
CA LEU A 44 13.73 11.38 10.25
C LEU A 44 12.53 12.33 10.15
N LEU A 45 11.40 11.79 9.71
CA LEU A 45 10.11 12.40 9.91
C LEU A 45 9.66 11.95 11.30
N ALA A 46 9.76 12.85 12.28
CA ALA A 46 9.48 12.56 13.69
C ALA A 46 8.25 11.64 13.80
N ASP A 47 8.46 10.46 14.40
CA ASP A 47 7.36 9.55 14.65
C ASP A 47 6.37 10.29 15.56
N TYR A 48 5.08 10.13 15.27
CA TYR A 48 4.08 10.33 16.30
C TYR A 48 3.67 8.97 16.85
N GLU A 49 3.65 8.85 18.18
CA GLU A 49 2.81 7.88 18.86
C GLU A 49 1.35 8.23 18.55
N VAL A 50 0.87 7.83 17.38
CA VAL A 50 -0.57 7.83 17.12
C VAL A 50 -1.22 7.06 18.27
N PRO A 51 -2.31 7.53 18.88
CA PRO A 51 -3.10 6.73 19.81
C PRO A 51 -3.40 5.33 19.24
N PHE A 52 -3.43 5.16 17.91
CA PHE A 52 -3.46 3.87 17.22
C PHE A 52 -2.41 2.84 17.69
N ARG A 53 -1.15 3.25 17.95
CA ARG A 53 -0.11 2.35 18.50
C ARG A 53 -0.28 2.08 20.00
N ARG A 54 -0.83 3.03 20.76
CA ARG A 54 -1.02 2.90 22.23
C ARG A 54 -2.33 2.22 22.62
N ALA A 55 -3.40 2.43 21.85
CA ALA A 55 -4.77 2.03 22.18
C ALA A 55 -5.21 0.74 21.48
N VAL A 56 -4.54 0.33 20.40
CA VAL A 56 -4.89 -0.90 19.71
C VAL A 56 -3.66 -1.75 19.48
N ASN A 57 -3.68 -2.94 20.09
CA ASN A 57 -2.75 -4.00 19.76
C ASN A 57 -2.80 -4.20 18.23
N THR A 58 -1.78 -3.71 17.52
CA THR A 58 -1.77 -3.67 16.05
C THR A 58 -1.88 -5.08 15.48
N GLU A 59 -1.43 -6.10 16.21
CA GLU A 59 -1.64 -7.51 15.91
C GLU A 59 -3.11 -7.92 16.05
N TYR A 60 -3.81 -7.46 17.09
CA TYR A 60 -5.24 -7.72 17.26
C TYR A 60 -6.08 -7.07 16.14
N VAL A 61 -5.80 -5.81 15.79
CA VAL A 61 -6.46 -5.13 14.65
C VAL A 61 -6.17 -5.84 13.35
N THR A 62 -4.91 -6.19 13.12
CA THR A 62 -4.50 -6.92 11.91
C THR A 62 -5.21 -8.26 11.83
N ARG A 63 -5.30 -9.00 12.94
CA ARG A 63 -5.98 -10.30 12.98
C ARG A 63 -7.48 -10.18 12.74
N GLN A 64 -8.14 -9.20 13.36
CA GLN A 64 -9.56 -8.93 13.12
C GLN A 64 -9.81 -8.54 11.67
N GLU A 65 -8.96 -7.67 11.11
CA GLU A 65 -9.04 -7.26 9.71
C GLU A 65 -8.85 -8.46 8.76
N LEU A 66 -7.87 -9.34 9.00
CA LEU A 66 -7.66 -10.54 8.20
C LEU A 66 -8.84 -11.52 8.33
N ALA A 67 -9.36 -11.71 9.54
CA ALA A 67 -10.50 -12.57 9.81
C ALA A 67 -11.77 -12.05 9.13
N ALA A 68 -12.01 -10.73 9.15
CA ALA A 68 -13.17 -10.10 8.52
C ALA A 68 -13.04 -10.02 6.99
N THR A 69 -11.83 -10.07 6.43
CA THR A 69 -11.61 -9.85 4.99
C THR A 69 -11.10 -11.08 4.26
N LEU A 70 -9.81 -11.40 4.38
CA LEU A 70 -9.16 -12.43 3.58
C LEU A 70 -9.69 -13.83 3.91
N PHE A 71 -10.06 -14.07 5.17
CA PHE A 71 -10.40 -15.40 5.67
C PHE A 71 -11.88 -15.60 6.06
N SER A 72 -12.74 -14.60 5.89
CA SER A 72 -14.14 -14.69 6.35
C SER A 72 -15.02 -15.64 5.51
N GLY A 73 -14.63 -15.96 4.27
CA GLY A 73 -15.48 -16.71 3.34
C GLY A 73 -16.72 -15.95 2.83
N GLU A 74 -16.95 -14.74 3.35
CA GLU A 74 -18.09 -13.89 3.03
C GLU A 74 -18.04 -13.33 1.60
N SER A 75 -19.17 -12.87 1.08
CA SER A 75 -19.20 -12.13 -0.18
C SER A 75 -18.46 -10.79 -0.06
N PRO A 76 -17.98 -10.20 -1.18
CA PRO A 76 -17.34 -8.89 -1.16
C PRO A 76 -18.16 -7.80 -0.47
N VAL A 77 -19.48 -7.78 -0.66
CA VAL A 77 -20.37 -6.79 -0.03
C VAL A 77 -20.45 -7.01 1.48
N GLN A 78 -20.64 -8.26 1.92
CA GLN A 78 -20.68 -8.60 3.35
C GLN A 78 -19.37 -8.21 4.05
N LYS A 79 -18.21 -8.43 3.40
CA LYS A 79 -16.90 -8.00 3.92
C LYS A 79 -16.85 -6.50 4.22
N VAL A 80 -17.49 -5.65 3.41
CA VAL A 80 -17.56 -4.20 3.67
C VAL A 80 -18.36 -3.89 4.93
N LEU A 81 -19.42 -4.66 5.19
CA LEU A 81 -20.33 -4.45 6.32
C LEU A 81 -19.71 -4.89 7.65
N ILE A 82 -19.03 -6.05 7.67
CA ILE A 82 -18.41 -6.60 8.88
C ILE A 82 -17.07 -5.94 9.22
N ARG A 83 -16.45 -5.24 8.26
CA ARG A 83 -15.22 -4.50 8.49
C ARG A 83 -15.50 -3.30 9.40
N GLU A 84 -15.19 -3.47 10.68
CA GLU A 84 -15.19 -2.37 11.63
C GLU A 84 -13.92 -1.54 11.44
N LYS A 85 -14.08 -0.36 10.86
CA LYS A 85 -13.03 0.65 10.79
C LYS A 85 -13.56 1.91 11.42
N ASN A 86 -12.94 2.35 12.50
CA ASN A 86 -13.08 3.72 12.93
C ASN A 86 -12.37 4.61 11.88
N PRO A 87 -13.11 5.35 11.03
CA PRO A 87 -12.50 6.11 9.96
C PRO A 87 -11.65 7.27 10.49
N TYR A 88 -11.92 7.75 11.71
CA TYR A 88 -11.23 8.90 12.31
C TYR A 88 -9.78 8.60 12.68
N LEU A 89 -9.44 7.35 13.03
CA LEU A 89 -8.05 6.95 13.29
C LEU A 89 -7.14 7.17 12.08
N TRP A 90 -7.68 7.01 10.87
CA TRP A 90 -6.93 7.31 9.65
C TRP A 90 -6.80 8.81 9.41
N ILE A 91 -7.78 9.61 9.82
CA ILE A 91 -7.73 11.06 9.71
C ILE A 91 -6.63 11.58 10.64
N GLU A 92 -6.68 11.25 11.93
CA GLU A 92 -5.67 11.63 12.93
C GLU A 92 -4.24 11.27 12.50
N TYR A 93 -4.07 10.07 11.90
CA TYR A 93 -2.78 9.67 11.34
C TYR A 93 -2.31 10.60 10.22
N ASN A 94 -3.19 10.97 9.29
CA ASN A 94 -2.83 11.85 8.18
C ASN A 94 -2.65 13.30 8.63
N GLU A 95 -3.42 13.79 9.61
CA GLU A 95 -3.23 15.12 10.22
C GLU A 95 -1.84 15.27 10.83
N SER A 96 -1.42 14.29 11.63
CA SER A 96 -0.09 14.28 12.24
C SER A 96 1.03 14.17 11.20
N LEU A 97 0.85 13.30 10.20
CA LEU A 97 1.80 13.16 9.10
C LEU A 97 1.93 14.46 8.30
N ASP A 98 0.82 15.14 8.06
CA ASP A 98 0.75 16.42 7.37
C ASP A 98 1.51 17.52 8.11
N ASP A 99 1.26 17.67 9.41
CA ASP A 99 1.92 18.67 10.23
C ASP A 99 3.44 18.44 10.30
N ASN A 100 3.88 17.19 10.44
CA ASN A 100 5.31 16.88 10.47
C ASN A 100 5.97 17.12 9.11
N LEU A 101 5.29 16.76 8.02
CA LEU A 101 5.77 17.07 6.68
C LEU A 101 5.86 18.59 6.47
N GLY A 102 4.85 19.34 6.90
CA GLY A 102 4.81 20.80 6.81
C GLY A 102 5.93 21.49 7.57
N ARG A 103 6.34 20.96 8.74
CA ARG A 103 7.51 21.46 9.48
C ARG A 103 8.83 21.14 8.79
N LEU A 104 8.93 19.97 8.14
CA LEU A 104 10.15 19.50 7.52
C LEU A 104 10.46 20.18 6.18
N LEU A 105 9.44 20.40 5.34
CA LEU A 105 9.60 20.89 3.96
C LEU A 105 10.40 22.21 3.85
N PRO A 106 10.21 23.22 4.71
CA PRO A 106 11.01 24.46 4.68
C PRO A 106 12.50 24.25 4.92
N ASP A 107 12.89 23.22 5.66
CA ASP A 107 14.29 22.93 5.98
C ASP A 107 14.97 22.18 4.83
N ILE A 108 14.31 21.14 4.30
CA ILE A 108 14.88 20.28 3.26
C ILE A 108 14.75 20.84 1.85
N ARG A 109 13.78 21.73 1.59
CA ARG A 109 13.53 22.46 0.32
C ARG A 109 13.72 21.59 -0.93
N PRO A 110 12.90 20.55 -1.14
CA PRO A 110 13.07 19.65 -2.27
C PRO A 110 12.64 20.32 -3.58
N ASP A 111 13.29 19.97 -4.69
CA ASP A 111 12.87 20.41 -6.02
C ASP A 111 11.62 19.67 -6.52
N VAL A 112 11.44 18.42 -6.09
CA VAL A 112 10.32 17.54 -6.43
C VAL A 112 9.99 16.65 -5.23
N ILE A 113 8.70 16.43 -4.97
CA ILE A 113 8.22 15.49 -3.94
C ILE A 113 7.63 14.26 -4.61
N VAL A 114 8.08 13.06 -4.24
CA VAL A 114 7.44 11.80 -4.63
C VAL A 114 6.66 11.25 -3.43
N LEU A 115 5.34 11.19 -3.55
CA LEU A 115 4.46 10.75 -2.46
C LEU A 115 3.83 9.40 -2.76
N ASN A 116 4.19 8.36 -2.00
CA ASN A 116 3.51 7.06 -2.00
C ASN A 116 2.58 6.92 -0.79
N GLN A 117 1.44 7.62 -0.87
CA GLN A 117 0.41 7.68 0.17
C GLN A 117 -0.98 7.47 -0.45
N LEU A 118 -1.92 6.92 0.31
CA LEU A 118 -3.29 6.62 -0.13
C LEU A 118 -4.27 7.80 0.03
N ALA A 119 -3.83 8.88 0.67
CA ALA A 119 -4.60 10.07 1.01
C ALA A 119 -3.81 11.35 0.69
N THR A 120 -4.53 12.44 0.43
CA THR A 120 -3.95 13.78 0.26
C THR A 120 -3.32 14.25 1.57
N LEU A 121 -2.15 14.88 1.47
CA LEU A 121 -1.51 15.62 2.55
C LEU A 121 -1.50 17.10 2.15
N PRO A 122 -2.31 17.97 2.79
CA PRO A 122 -2.33 19.41 2.53
C PRO A 122 -0.96 20.08 2.48
N ALA A 123 -0.05 19.77 3.39
CA ALA A 123 1.33 20.29 3.41
C ALA A 123 2.08 20.04 2.10
N MET A 124 1.82 18.91 1.43
CA MET A 124 2.39 18.62 0.10
C MET A 124 1.75 19.52 -0.96
N GLU A 125 0.42 19.61 -1.01
CA GLU A 125 -0.29 20.43 -2.01
C GLU A 125 0.00 21.93 -1.87
N LEU A 126 0.15 22.41 -0.63
CA LEU A 126 0.38 23.82 -0.28
C LEU A 126 1.87 24.21 -0.33
N SER A 127 2.79 23.25 -0.46
CA SER A 127 4.23 23.52 -0.50
C SER A 127 4.67 24.34 -1.71
N GLY A 128 3.88 24.35 -2.79
CA GLY A 128 4.26 24.91 -4.08
C GLY A 128 5.31 24.07 -4.85
N VAL A 129 5.82 23.00 -4.26
CA VAL A 129 6.79 22.10 -4.88
C VAL A 129 6.07 21.18 -5.88
N PRO A 130 6.61 20.93 -7.08
CA PRO A 130 6.08 19.92 -7.99
C PRO A 130 6.01 18.54 -7.34
N CYS A 131 4.84 17.92 -7.39
CA CYS A 131 4.57 16.65 -6.73
C CYS A 131 4.25 15.55 -7.74
N VAL A 132 4.85 14.38 -7.50
CA VAL A 132 4.59 13.12 -8.20
C VAL A 132 3.86 12.18 -7.25
N TRP A 133 2.66 11.76 -7.60
CA TRP A 133 1.95 10.75 -6.82
C TRP A 133 2.38 9.36 -7.26
N SER A 134 2.97 8.57 -6.36
CA SER A 134 3.31 7.17 -6.61
C SER A 134 2.27 6.23 -6.04
N TRP A 135 1.83 5.25 -6.83
CA TRP A 135 0.80 4.31 -6.46
C TRP A 135 1.32 2.87 -6.56
N SER A 136 1.43 2.20 -5.42
CA SER A 136 1.92 0.83 -5.33
C SER A 136 0.87 -0.21 -4.96
N VAL A 137 -0.40 0.18 -4.94
CA VAL A 137 -1.53 -0.75 -4.76
C VAL A 137 -2.25 -0.95 -6.09
N GLY A 138 -3.24 -1.86 -6.12
CA GLY A 138 -3.98 -2.17 -7.36
C GLY A 138 -4.51 -0.91 -8.07
N PRO A 139 -4.43 -0.85 -9.40
CA PRO A 139 -4.67 0.38 -10.19
C PRO A 139 -6.14 0.85 -10.14
N LEU A 140 -7.07 -0.05 -9.83
CA LEU A 140 -8.50 0.24 -9.70
C LEU A 140 -8.83 1.20 -8.53
N ASN A 141 -7.94 1.30 -7.54
CA ASN A 141 -8.07 2.28 -6.46
C ASN A 141 -7.46 3.64 -6.81
N MET A 142 -6.59 3.70 -7.81
CA MET A 142 -5.96 4.94 -8.27
C MET A 142 -6.97 5.78 -9.06
N VAL A 143 -7.49 5.21 -10.15
CA VAL A 143 -8.52 5.82 -11.01
C VAL A 143 -9.70 4.88 -11.06
N LYS A 144 -10.85 5.34 -10.56
CA LYS A 144 -12.10 4.57 -10.58
C LYS A 144 -12.71 4.65 -11.99
N ASN A 145 -13.30 3.55 -12.46
CA ASN A 145 -14.07 3.52 -13.70
C ASN A 145 -15.26 2.56 -13.52
N GLU A 146 -16.43 2.90 -14.04
CA GLU A 146 -17.64 2.06 -13.93
C GLU A 146 -17.59 0.83 -14.85
N ARG A 147 -16.76 0.86 -15.90
CA ARG A 147 -16.52 -0.30 -16.78
C ARG A 147 -15.54 -1.32 -16.21
N ALA A 148 -14.94 -1.03 -15.05
CA ALA A 148 -14.01 -1.91 -14.36
C ALA A 148 -14.57 -2.32 -12.98
N PRO A 149 -14.16 -3.47 -12.43
CA PRO A 149 -14.61 -3.88 -11.12
C PRO A 149 -14.21 -2.86 -10.05
N PRO A 150 -14.99 -2.68 -8.97
CA PRO A 150 -14.63 -1.75 -7.91
C PRO A 150 -13.31 -2.16 -7.26
N GLY A 151 -12.43 -1.20 -7.00
CA GLY A 151 -11.18 -1.46 -6.26
C GLY A 151 -11.45 -2.10 -4.89
N GLU A 152 -10.53 -2.97 -4.45
CA GLU A 152 -10.62 -3.76 -3.21
C GLU A 152 -11.74 -4.83 -3.16
N SER A 153 -12.61 -4.92 -4.17
CA SER A 153 -13.74 -5.86 -4.13
C SER A 153 -13.35 -7.33 -4.36
N GLY A 154 -12.29 -7.58 -5.14
CA GLY A 154 -11.98 -8.93 -5.62
C GLY A 154 -12.99 -9.49 -6.62
N LEU A 155 -13.89 -8.66 -7.16
CA LEU A 155 -14.86 -9.06 -8.18
C LEU A 155 -14.18 -9.23 -9.55
N SER A 156 -14.66 -10.20 -10.33
CA SER A 156 -14.16 -10.47 -11.69
C SER A 156 -14.43 -9.30 -12.63
N ALA A 157 -13.51 -9.03 -13.55
CA ALA A 157 -13.66 -8.03 -14.62
C ALA A 157 -14.75 -8.39 -15.65
N THR A 158 -15.09 -9.68 -15.75
CA THR A 158 -16.17 -10.20 -16.60
C THR A 158 -17.37 -10.66 -15.77
N GLY A 159 -17.44 -10.25 -14.51
CA GLY A 159 -18.48 -10.66 -13.58
C GLY A 159 -19.76 -9.80 -13.68
N ASP A 160 -20.68 -10.07 -12.75
CA ASP A 160 -21.95 -9.36 -12.64
C ASP A 160 -21.75 -7.88 -12.23
N GLN A 161 -22.22 -6.98 -13.09
CA GLN A 161 -22.16 -5.53 -12.87
C GLN A 161 -23.16 -5.06 -11.80
N GLU A 162 -24.21 -5.83 -11.48
CA GLU A 162 -25.09 -5.53 -10.36
C GLU A 162 -24.34 -5.65 -9.03
N LEU A 163 -23.55 -6.71 -8.86
CA LEU A 163 -22.65 -6.86 -7.70
C LEU A 163 -21.64 -5.73 -7.61
N TRP A 164 -21.15 -5.22 -8.75
CA TRP A 164 -20.26 -4.06 -8.76
C TRP A 164 -20.96 -2.81 -8.22
N ARG A 165 -22.19 -2.56 -8.67
CA ARG A 165 -23.01 -1.42 -8.22
C ARG A 165 -23.34 -1.52 -6.73
N GLU A 166 -23.76 -2.69 -6.27
CA GLU A 166 -24.05 -2.96 -4.86
C GLU A 166 -22.81 -2.72 -3.99
N PHE A 167 -21.65 -3.26 -4.38
CA PHE A 167 -20.40 -3.05 -3.65
C PHE A 167 -20.01 -1.57 -3.57
N ARG A 168 -20.15 -0.82 -4.68
CA ARG A 168 -19.88 0.63 -4.70
C ARG A 168 -20.82 1.36 -3.75
N GLN A 169 -22.12 1.06 -3.78
CA GLN A 169 -23.12 1.70 -2.93
C GLN A 169 -22.83 1.43 -1.45
N SER A 170 -22.64 0.16 -1.08
CA SER A 170 -22.33 -0.25 0.30
C SER A 170 -21.05 0.44 0.80
N THR A 171 -20.00 0.45 -0.02
CA THR A 171 -18.73 1.12 0.32
C THR A 171 -18.89 2.63 0.46
N ARG A 172 -19.66 3.28 -0.43
CA ARG A 172 -19.91 4.73 -0.40
C ARG A 172 -20.62 5.14 0.87
N GLU A 173 -21.71 4.46 1.23
CA GLU A 173 -22.49 4.79 2.42
C GLU A 173 -21.71 4.51 3.70
N ARG A 174 -21.02 3.36 3.78
CA ARG A 174 -20.20 3.02 4.95
C ARG A 174 -19.05 4.00 5.19
N ARG A 175 -18.39 4.48 4.13
CA ARG A 175 -17.24 5.40 4.25
C ARG A 175 -17.64 6.87 4.32
N LYS A 176 -18.90 7.22 3.98
CA LYS A 176 -19.37 8.60 3.82
C LYS A 176 -19.03 9.53 4.99
N PRO A 177 -19.26 9.17 6.27
CA PRO A 177 -18.97 10.06 7.39
C PRO A 177 -17.48 10.40 7.49
N GLY A 178 -16.62 9.38 7.40
CA GLY A 178 -15.17 9.54 7.44
C GLY A 178 -14.63 10.36 6.27
N LEU A 179 -15.13 10.11 5.06
CA LEU A 179 -14.69 10.85 3.87
C LEU A 179 -15.10 12.33 3.94
N ARG A 180 -16.27 12.64 4.49
CA ARG A 180 -16.69 14.03 4.71
C ARG A 180 -15.82 14.72 5.76
N ALA A 181 -15.54 14.07 6.88
CA ALA A 181 -14.67 14.62 7.92
C ALA A 181 -13.26 14.87 7.37
N PHE A 182 -12.71 13.91 6.61
CA PHE A 182 -11.40 14.07 5.98
C PHE A 182 -11.38 15.24 4.98
N ASN A 183 -12.41 15.35 4.13
CA ASN A 183 -12.51 16.47 3.20
C ASN A 183 -12.66 17.82 3.91
N GLN A 184 -13.42 17.89 4.99
CA GLN A 184 -13.55 19.10 5.81
C GLN A 184 -12.19 19.53 6.39
N TRP A 185 -11.39 18.58 6.86
CA TRP A 185 -10.03 18.87 7.31
C TRP A 185 -9.16 19.39 6.17
N VAL A 186 -9.14 18.71 5.01
CA VAL A 186 -8.34 19.15 3.84
C VAL A 186 -8.72 20.57 3.39
N VAL A 187 -10.03 20.87 3.27
CA VAL A 187 -10.51 22.21 2.93
C VAL A 187 -10.17 23.22 4.02
N GLY A 188 -10.29 22.84 5.30
CA GLY A 188 -9.92 23.68 6.45
C GLY A 188 -8.44 24.05 6.49
N ARG A 189 -7.57 23.28 5.84
CA ARG A 189 -6.15 23.60 5.65
C ARG A 189 -5.87 24.54 4.48
N GLY A 190 -6.89 24.84 3.65
CA GLY A 190 -6.77 25.73 2.49
C GLY A 190 -6.56 25.01 1.15
N CYS A 191 -6.70 23.68 1.10
CA CYS A 191 -6.68 22.93 -0.15
C CYS A 191 -8.05 22.96 -0.87
N GLU A 192 -8.03 22.65 -2.16
CA GLU A 192 -9.24 22.43 -2.95
C GLU A 192 -10.03 21.22 -2.42
N PRO A 193 -11.38 21.23 -2.48
CA PRO A 193 -12.20 20.09 -2.11
C PRO A 193 -11.81 18.82 -2.88
N LEU A 194 -11.80 17.69 -2.18
CA LEU A 194 -11.58 16.38 -2.76
C LEU A 194 -12.80 15.92 -3.56
N PRO A 195 -12.63 15.04 -4.57
CA PRO A 195 -13.74 14.50 -5.33
C PRO A 195 -14.62 13.65 -4.40
N GLU A 196 -15.91 13.59 -4.72
CA GLU A 196 -16.85 12.86 -3.87
C GLU A 196 -16.40 11.40 -3.66
N HIS A 197 -16.49 10.94 -2.42
CA HIS A 197 -16.07 9.61 -2.00
C HIS A 197 -14.59 9.26 -2.27
N CYS A 198 -13.70 10.25 -2.24
CA CYS A 198 -12.26 10.07 -2.38
C CYS A 198 -11.51 10.74 -1.22
N MET A 199 -10.33 10.19 -0.88
CA MET A 199 -9.39 10.81 0.08
C MET A 199 -8.24 11.52 -0.63
N LYS A 200 -8.32 11.68 -1.97
CA LYS A 200 -7.23 12.19 -2.78
C LYS A 200 -7.73 12.93 -4.02
N ASN A 201 -6.98 13.94 -4.43
CA ASN A 201 -7.14 14.66 -5.69
C ASN A 201 -6.27 14.09 -6.83
N GLY A 202 -5.28 13.25 -6.50
CA GLY A 202 -4.21 12.88 -7.44
C GLY A 202 -3.23 14.04 -7.64
N ALA A 203 -2.02 13.77 -8.13
CA ALA A 203 -1.06 14.83 -8.42
C ALA A 203 -1.42 15.55 -9.74
N LYS A 204 -1.33 16.88 -9.74
CA LYS A 204 -1.58 17.70 -10.93
C LYS A 204 -0.57 17.42 -12.04
N TYR A 205 0.70 17.26 -11.69
CA TYR A 205 1.80 17.14 -12.64
C TYR A 205 1.98 15.72 -13.18
N LEU A 206 2.19 14.75 -12.28
CA LEU A 206 2.50 13.38 -12.67
C LEU A 206 2.00 12.38 -11.63
N ASN A 207 1.34 11.33 -12.11
CA ASN A 207 0.93 10.19 -11.32
C ASN A 207 1.64 8.96 -11.90
N ILE A 208 2.36 8.23 -11.08
CA ILE A 208 3.03 7.00 -11.46
C ILE A 208 2.47 5.81 -10.70
N TYR A 209 2.44 4.65 -11.33
CA TYR A 209 2.01 3.44 -10.65
C TYR A 209 2.69 2.19 -11.19
N GLY A 210 2.93 1.23 -10.29
CA GLY A 210 3.55 -0.05 -10.61
C GLY A 210 2.49 -1.14 -10.74
N PHE A 211 2.25 -1.61 -11.96
CA PHE A 211 1.34 -2.72 -12.24
C PHE A 211 1.63 -3.28 -13.64
N PRO A 212 1.87 -4.58 -13.84
CA PRO A 212 2.21 -5.13 -15.15
C PRO A 212 1.17 -4.76 -16.22
N ARG A 213 1.63 -4.23 -17.35
CA ARG A 213 0.74 -3.74 -18.40
C ARG A 213 -0.22 -4.82 -18.90
N GLU A 214 0.25 -6.06 -19.01
CA GLU A 214 -0.52 -7.22 -19.48
C GLU A 214 -1.66 -7.62 -18.52
N LEU A 215 -1.61 -7.15 -17.27
CA LEU A 215 -2.64 -7.38 -16.26
C LEU A 215 -3.51 -6.15 -16.02
N ASP A 216 -3.12 -4.98 -16.54
CA ASP A 216 -3.78 -3.72 -16.28
C ASP A 216 -5.13 -3.63 -17.01
N TYR A 217 -5.93 -2.68 -16.57
CA TYR A 217 -7.29 -2.44 -17.03
C TYR A 217 -7.35 -1.31 -18.07
N GLN A 218 -6.24 -0.91 -18.70
CA GLN A 218 -6.18 0.32 -19.52
C GLN A 218 -7.20 0.32 -20.66
N ASP A 219 -7.51 -0.85 -21.23
CA ASP A 219 -8.49 -1.05 -22.29
C ASP A 219 -9.90 -0.57 -21.89
N ILE A 220 -10.27 -0.76 -20.62
CA ILE A 220 -11.59 -0.42 -20.07
C ILE A 220 -11.54 0.80 -19.12
N ARG A 221 -10.35 1.14 -18.63
CA ARG A 221 -10.02 2.22 -17.70
C ARG A 221 -8.91 3.09 -18.32
N PRO A 222 -9.23 3.89 -19.36
CA PRO A 222 -8.25 4.77 -19.99
C PRO A 222 -7.73 5.80 -18.99
N LEU A 223 -6.48 6.21 -19.18
CA LEU A 223 -5.77 7.10 -18.26
C LEU A 223 -5.60 8.50 -18.85
N GLY A 224 -5.48 9.49 -17.97
CA GLY A 224 -5.08 10.84 -18.36
C GLY A 224 -3.63 10.89 -18.82
N ARG A 225 -3.26 11.94 -19.56
CA ARG A 225 -1.89 12.14 -20.07
C ARG A 225 -0.83 12.26 -18.98
N ASN A 226 -1.24 12.60 -17.76
CA ASN A 226 -0.37 12.75 -16.59
C ASN A 226 -0.23 11.45 -15.78
N TYR A 227 -0.59 10.29 -16.35
CA TYR A 227 -0.39 8.98 -15.72
C TYR A 227 0.68 8.18 -16.48
N VAL A 228 1.62 7.62 -15.75
CA VAL A 228 2.66 6.74 -16.28
C VAL A 228 2.63 5.42 -15.53
N GLN A 229 2.58 4.33 -16.28
CA GLN A 229 2.61 2.96 -15.77
C GLN A 229 4.04 2.41 -15.85
N PHE A 230 4.41 1.61 -14.86
CA PHE A 230 5.60 0.77 -14.87
C PHE A 230 5.23 -0.66 -14.48
N ASP A 231 5.95 -1.66 -14.97
CA ASP A 231 5.59 -3.06 -14.68
C ASP A 231 5.81 -3.44 -13.21
N GLY A 232 6.75 -2.78 -12.54
CA GLY A 232 6.99 -2.95 -11.12
C GLY A 232 8.08 -2.04 -10.57
N PHE A 233 8.11 -1.93 -9.25
CA PHE A 233 9.14 -1.19 -8.52
C PHE A 233 10.33 -2.11 -8.21
N MET A 234 11.15 -2.36 -9.22
CA MET A 234 12.31 -3.24 -9.10
C MET A 234 13.44 -2.59 -8.29
N ARG A 235 14.13 -3.39 -7.48
CA ARG A 235 15.27 -2.98 -6.65
C ARG A 235 16.55 -3.69 -7.12
N SER A 236 17.70 -3.09 -6.88
CA SER A 236 19.01 -3.53 -7.35
C SER A 236 19.72 -4.45 -6.37
N LEU A 237 19.63 -4.18 -5.05
CA LEU A 237 20.28 -4.97 -4.01
C LEU A 237 19.88 -6.45 -3.98
N GLU A 238 18.67 -6.77 -4.44
CA GLU A 238 18.16 -8.14 -4.47
C GLU A 238 18.66 -8.94 -5.68
N ARG A 239 19.27 -8.28 -6.69
CA ARG A 239 19.73 -8.94 -7.93
C ARG A 239 20.96 -9.83 -7.74
N ASN A 240 21.72 -9.63 -6.66
CA ASN A 240 22.98 -10.32 -6.41
C ASN A 240 22.88 -11.48 -5.40
N VAL A 241 21.66 -11.86 -5.00
CA VAL A 241 21.46 -12.97 -4.06
C VAL A 241 21.26 -14.27 -4.84
N THR A 242 22.21 -15.19 -4.72
CA THR A 242 22.02 -16.57 -5.21
C THR A 242 21.22 -17.36 -4.18
N LEU A 243 19.99 -17.74 -4.52
CA LEU A 243 19.20 -18.65 -3.69
C LEU A 243 19.88 -20.03 -3.67
N ARG A 244 20.35 -20.45 -2.50
CA ARG A 244 20.87 -21.81 -2.28
C ARG A 244 19.77 -22.67 -1.66
N VAL A 245 19.34 -23.67 -2.41
CA VAL A 245 18.37 -24.67 -1.92
C VAL A 245 19.11 -25.63 -1.00
N PRO A 246 18.63 -25.88 0.24
CA PRO A 246 19.25 -26.84 1.14
C PRO A 246 19.38 -28.22 0.49
N PRO A 247 20.51 -28.94 0.60
CA PRO A 247 20.72 -30.23 -0.05
C PRO A 247 19.63 -31.26 0.30
N GLU A 248 19.20 -31.29 1.55
CA GLU A 248 18.11 -32.14 2.05
C GLU A 248 16.79 -31.88 1.32
N LEU A 249 16.49 -30.61 1.03
CA LEU A 249 15.33 -30.24 0.25
C LEU A 249 15.55 -30.59 -1.23
N ALA A 250 16.75 -30.35 -1.76
CA ALA A 250 17.09 -30.60 -3.16
C ALA A 250 16.96 -32.08 -3.55
N ALA A 251 17.25 -33.00 -2.62
CA ALA A 251 17.19 -34.45 -2.81
C ALA A 251 15.76 -35.01 -2.91
N ASN A 252 14.74 -34.28 -2.45
CA ASN A 252 13.35 -34.71 -2.51
C ASN A 252 12.76 -34.58 -3.93
N PRO A 253 11.76 -35.41 -4.31
CA PRO A 253 11.12 -35.32 -5.61
C PRO A 253 10.26 -34.04 -5.78
N GLY A 254 9.86 -33.76 -7.02
CA GLY A 254 8.87 -32.71 -7.35
C GLY A 254 9.44 -31.30 -7.59
N ALA A 255 8.55 -30.38 -7.99
CA ALA A 255 8.90 -28.98 -8.22
C ALA A 255 9.34 -28.30 -6.91
N LEU A 256 10.20 -27.27 -7.04
CA LEU A 256 10.53 -26.38 -5.93
C LEU A 256 9.56 -25.20 -5.95
N VAL A 257 8.85 -24.98 -4.85
CA VAL A 257 7.81 -23.97 -4.70
C VAL A 257 8.17 -23.01 -3.58
N TYR A 258 8.24 -21.72 -3.89
CA TYR A 258 8.35 -20.68 -2.88
C TYR A 258 6.96 -20.23 -2.43
N VAL A 259 6.71 -20.22 -1.13
CA VAL A 259 5.42 -19.85 -0.53
C VAL A 259 5.62 -18.66 0.40
N SER A 260 4.94 -17.56 0.12
CA SER A 260 4.99 -16.35 0.93
C SER A 260 3.61 -15.72 1.05
N PHE A 261 3.24 -15.34 2.27
CA PHE A 261 1.99 -14.67 2.60
C PHE A 261 2.20 -13.22 3.05
N SER A 262 3.29 -12.57 2.65
CA SER A 262 3.69 -11.23 3.12
C SER A 262 3.89 -11.16 4.66
N THR A 263 4.43 -10.05 5.15
CA THR A 263 4.70 -9.86 6.58
C THR A 263 3.42 -9.79 7.43
N ILE A 264 2.30 -9.32 6.86
CA ILE A 264 1.06 -9.07 7.60
C ILE A 264 0.23 -10.34 7.72
N VAL A 265 -0.04 -11.05 6.61
CA VAL A 265 -0.90 -12.23 6.64
C VAL A 265 -0.23 -13.39 7.36
N SER A 266 1.10 -13.50 7.28
CA SER A 266 1.87 -14.52 8.03
C SER A 266 1.85 -14.36 9.55
N MET A 267 1.30 -13.26 10.09
CA MET A 267 1.06 -13.12 11.54
C MET A 267 -0.06 -14.05 12.04
N ASP A 268 -0.96 -14.52 11.16
CA ASP A 268 -1.97 -15.51 11.53
C ASP A 268 -1.36 -16.92 11.55
N VAL A 269 -0.74 -17.26 12.69
CA VAL A 269 -0.08 -18.56 12.90
C VAL A 269 -1.03 -19.74 12.71
N SER A 270 -2.33 -19.58 13.02
CA SER A 270 -3.31 -20.66 12.86
C SER A 270 -3.49 -21.00 11.38
N ASN A 271 -3.68 -19.97 10.55
CA ASN A 271 -3.80 -20.16 9.10
C ASN A 271 -2.47 -20.62 8.46
N MET A 272 -1.33 -20.13 8.93
CA MET A 272 -0.02 -20.61 8.47
C MET A 272 0.20 -22.10 8.80
N ARG A 273 -0.19 -22.58 9.99
CA ARG A 273 -0.13 -24.01 10.35
C ARG A 273 -1.03 -24.85 9.45
N ARG A 274 -2.25 -24.39 9.19
CA ARG A 274 -3.19 -25.06 8.28
C ARG A 274 -2.62 -25.14 6.87
N LEU A 275 -2.02 -24.07 6.36
CA LEU A 275 -1.35 -24.05 5.07
C LEU A 275 -0.21 -25.08 5.02
N VAL A 276 0.70 -25.06 5.99
CA VAL A 276 1.82 -26.03 6.05
C VAL A 276 1.30 -27.47 6.09
N ALA A 277 0.23 -27.75 6.84
CA ALA A 277 -0.39 -29.08 6.88
C ALA A 277 -0.99 -29.52 5.54
N ILE A 278 -1.45 -28.58 4.69
CA ILE A 278 -1.89 -28.87 3.32
C ILE A 278 -0.67 -29.15 2.44
N LEU A 279 0.35 -28.30 2.50
CA LEU A 279 1.57 -28.44 1.69
C LEU A 279 2.33 -29.73 2.00
N ALA A 280 2.35 -30.17 3.27
CA ALA A 280 2.99 -31.40 3.71
C ALA A 280 2.43 -32.68 3.07
N LYS A 281 1.23 -32.62 2.47
CA LYS A 281 0.62 -33.74 1.74
C LYS A 281 1.01 -33.78 0.26
N SER A 282 1.66 -32.73 -0.26
CA SER A 282 2.09 -32.65 -1.65
C SER A 282 3.43 -33.35 -1.85
N GLN A 283 3.66 -33.87 -3.06
CA GLN A 283 4.95 -34.44 -3.48
C GLN A 283 5.96 -33.37 -3.96
N HIS A 284 5.70 -32.09 -3.70
CA HIS A 284 6.59 -30.99 -4.07
C HIS A 284 7.44 -30.53 -2.88
N ARG A 285 8.46 -29.74 -3.20
CA ARG A 285 9.40 -29.16 -2.23
C ARG A 285 9.02 -27.71 -1.97
N PHE A 286 8.99 -27.31 -0.71
CA PHE A 286 8.53 -25.97 -0.32
C PHE A 286 9.60 -25.20 0.44
N ILE A 287 9.82 -23.95 0.04
CA ILE A 287 10.50 -22.93 0.86
C ILE A 287 9.40 -21.97 1.33
N VAL A 288 9.15 -21.93 2.63
CA VAL A 288 8.05 -21.12 3.20
C VAL A 288 8.61 -19.91 3.94
N LEU A 289 8.21 -18.71 3.55
CA LEU A 289 8.47 -17.50 4.33
C LEU A 289 7.52 -17.46 5.54
N MET A 290 8.05 -17.82 6.71
CA MET A 290 7.27 -18.06 7.94
C MET A 290 6.76 -16.80 8.63
N GLY A 291 7.26 -15.62 8.25
CA GLY A 291 6.84 -14.34 8.84
C GLY A 291 7.43 -14.03 10.22
N PRO A 292 7.00 -12.93 10.84
CA PRO A 292 7.61 -12.41 12.07
C PRO A 292 7.29 -13.24 13.33
N LYS A 293 6.27 -14.10 13.29
CA LYS A 293 5.81 -14.93 14.43
C LYS A 293 6.21 -16.40 14.26
N HIS A 294 7.34 -16.67 13.59
CA HIS A 294 7.82 -18.03 13.33
C HIS A 294 8.47 -18.71 14.54
N LYS A 295 8.72 -17.97 15.62
CA LYS A 295 9.27 -18.47 16.89
C LYS A 295 8.16 -18.63 17.92
#